data_AF-A0A1S1QHU5-F1
#
_entry.id   AF-A0A1S1QHU5-F1
#
_cell.length_a   1.000
_cell.length_b   1.000
_cell.length_c   1.000
_cell.angle_alpha   90.00
_cell.angle_beta   90.00
_cell.angle_gamma   90.00
#
_symmetry.space_group_name_H-M   'P 1'
#
loop_
_entity.id
_entity.type
_entity.pdbx_description
1 polymer ?
#
loop_
_entity_poly.entity_id
_entity_poly.type
_entity_poly.pdbx_seq_one_letter_code
_entity_poly.pdbx_strand_id
1 'polypeptide(L)' 'MQLVPLAITCNAGACPTVYADADDASVLWVQGWTPDPAYVRDLPTGEAMVRIPRDLLVDAASSLPQSPK' A
#
# COMPACT_ATOMS: atom_id res chain seq x y z
N MET A 1 14.87 6.17 -8.90
CA MET A 1 13.65 5.48 -8.45
C MET A 1 13.40 4.30 -9.36
N GLN A 2 13.93 3.15 -8.95
CA GLN A 2 13.63 1.86 -9.54
C GLN A 2 12.77 1.07 -8.55
N LEU A 3 11.58 0.65 -8.97
CA LEU A 3 10.60 -0.04 -8.11
C LEU A 3 10.61 -1.54 -8.38
N VAL A 4 10.72 -2.33 -7.31
CA VAL A 4 10.71 -3.80 -7.38
C VAL A 4 9.44 -4.32 -6.70
N PRO A 5 8.55 -5.05 -7.41
CA PRO A 5 7.30 -5.52 -6.82
C PRO A 5 7.57 -6.54 -5.71
N LEU A 6 6.92 -6.34 -4.56
CA LEU A 6 6.85 -7.28 -3.46
C LEU A 6 5.54 -8.06 -3.63
N ALA A 7 5.63 -9.38 -3.86
CA ALA A 7 4.54 -10.23 -4.35
C ALA A 7 3.15 -9.96 -3.71
N ILE A 8 2.14 -9.79 -4.57
CA ILE A 8 0.77 -9.43 -4.23
C ILE A 8 -0.06 -10.72 -4.04
N THR A 9 -0.43 -11.05 -2.81
CA THR A 9 -1.29 -12.23 -2.52
C THR A 9 -2.68 -11.78 -2.11
N CYS A 10 -3.49 -11.35 -3.09
CA CYS A 10 -4.91 -11.14 -2.85
C CYS A 10 -5.75 -11.83 -3.91
N ASN A 11 -6.57 -12.79 -3.48
CA ASN A 11 -7.42 -13.60 -4.35
C ASN A 11 -8.53 -12.82 -5.08
N ALA A 12 -8.85 -11.58 -4.67
CA ALA A 12 -9.98 -10.82 -5.19
C ALA A 12 -9.61 -9.73 -6.22
N GLY A 13 -8.34 -9.62 -6.62
CA GLY A 13 -7.90 -8.75 -7.72
C GLY A 13 -7.92 -7.23 -7.48
N ALA A 14 -8.40 -6.76 -6.32
CA ALA A 14 -8.50 -5.33 -6.00
C ALA A 14 -7.49 -4.83 -4.94
N CYS A 15 -6.47 -5.62 -4.61
CA CYS A 15 -5.49 -5.20 -3.63
C CYS A 15 -4.46 -4.24 -4.22
N PRO A 16 -3.96 -3.31 -3.40
CA PRO A 16 -2.86 -2.47 -3.80
C PRO A 16 -1.59 -3.29 -4.04
N THR A 17 -0.80 -2.90 -5.04
CA THR A 17 0.54 -3.41 -5.28
C THR A 17 1.53 -2.72 -4.35
N VAL A 18 2.41 -3.50 -3.72
CA VAL A 18 3.51 -2.97 -2.90
C VAL A 18 4.82 -3.12 -3.65
N TYR A 19 5.66 -2.09 -3.64
CA TYR A 19 6.99 -2.08 -4.22
C TYR A 19 8.03 -1.72 -3.17
N ALA A 20 9.20 -2.33 -3.27
CA ALA A 20 10.42 -1.81 -2.65
C ALA A 20 11.06 -0.75 -3.56
N ASP A 21 11.65 0.28 -2.95
CA ASP A 21 12.54 1.18 -3.68
C ASP A 21 13.95 0.55 -3.74
N ALA A 22 14.43 0.28 -4.95
CA ALA A 22 15.74 -0.32 -5.15
C ALA A 22 16.88 0.63 -4.74
N ASP A 23 16.62 1.94 -4.74
CA ASP A 23 17.58 2.97 -4.37
C ASP A 23 17.53 3.31 -2.86
N ASP A 24 16.45 2.91 -2.15
CA ASP A 24 16.24 3.17 -0.72
C ASP A 24 15.44 2.05 -0.02
N ALA A 25 16.15 1.10 0.59
CA ALA A 25 15.54 -0.04 1.27
C ALA A 25 14.68 0.32 2.51
N SER A 26 14.74 1.58 2.98
CA SER A 26 13.92 2.08 4.08
C SER A 26 12.51 2.49 3.65
N VAL A 27 12.19 2.36 2.35
CA VAL A 27 10.96 2.87 1.75
C VAL A 27 10.21 1.78 1.02
N LEU A 28 8.89 1.85 1.15
CA LEU A 28 7.94 1.10 0.36
C LEU A 28 7.04 2.05 -0.40
N TRP A 29 6.62 1.64 -1.58
CA TRP A 29 5.59 2.33 -2.36
C TRP A 29 4.36 1.44 -2.44
N VAL A 30 3.19 2.01 -2.18
CA VAL A 30 1.91 1.30 -2.27
C VAL A 30 1.07 1.96 -3.36
N GLN A 31 0.77 1.23 -4.42
CA GLN A 31 -0.06 1.67 -5.55
C GLN A 31 -1.42 0.97 -5.49
N GLY A 32 -2.51 1.73 -5.55
CA GLY A 32 -3.85 1.17 -5.49
C GLY A 32 -4.88 1.98 -6.25
N TRP A 33 -6.07 1.39 -6.37
CA TRP A 33 -7.20 2.04 -7.05
C TRP A 33 -7.80 3.17 -6.22
N THR A 34 -8.08 4.27 -6.91
CA THR A 34 -8.79 5.45 -6.42
C THR A 34 -10.25 5.12 -6.06
N PRO A 35 -10.77 5.01 -4.81
CA PRO A 35 -12.21 4.79 -4.65
C PRO A 35 -13.03 5.93 -5.29
N ASP A 36 -14.21 5.61 -5.82
CA ASP A 36 -15.07 6.59 -6.48
C ASP A 36 -15.40 7.75 -5.51
N PRO A 37 -15.26 9.02 -5.94
CA PRO A 37 -15.54 10.21 -5.12
C PRO A 37 -16.91 10.22 -4.43
N ALA A 38 -17.90 9.51 -4.98
CA ALA A 38 -19.22 9.35 -4.35
C ALA A 38 -19.16 8.65 -2.98
N TYR A 39 -18.09 7.88 -2.71
CA TYR A 39 -17.88 7.15 -1.45
C TYR A 39 -16.89 7.85 -0.52
N VAL A 40 -16.18 8.89 -0.97
CA VAL A 40 -15.19 9.60 -0.16
C VAL A 40 -15.23 11.09 -0.47
N ARG A 41 -15.96 11.86 0.35
CA ARG A 41 -15.84 13.32 0.35
C ARG A 41 -14.36 13.63 0.63
N ASP A 42 -13.72 14.38 -0.27
CA ASP A 42 -12.37 14.96 -0.11
C ASP A 42 -11.17 14.17 -0.70
N LEU A 43 -11.36 13.18 -1.58
CA LEU A 43 -10.25 12.55 -2.31
C LEU A 43 -10.20 12.91 -3.82
N PRO A 44 -9.03 13.27 -4.40
CA PRO A 44 -8.87 13.50 -5.83
C PRO A 44 -8.98 12.21 -6.66
N THR A 45 -9.47 12.32 -7.89
CA THR A 45 -9.70 11.19 -8.82
C THR A 45 -8.40 10.69 -9.48
N GLY A 46 -8.13 9.38 -9.47
CA GLY A 46 -6.98 8.78 -10.16
C GLY A 46 -6.56 7.40 -9.62
N GLU A 47 -5.44 6.83 -10.09
CA GLU A 47 -4.66 5.85 -9.33
C GLU A 47 -3.73 6.60 -8.38
N ALA A 48 -3.58 6.10 -7.14
CA ALA A 48 -2.73 6.73 -6.14
C ALA A 48 -1.54 5.84 -5.81
N MET A 49 -0.37 6.47 -5.63
CA MET A 49 0.83 5.83 -5.13
C MET A 49 1.35 6.60 -3.91
N VAL A 50 1.53 5.90 -2.79
CA VAL A 50 1.97 6.49 -1.52
C VAL A 50 3.35 5.95 -1.14
N ARG A 51 4.27 6.85 -0.77
CA ARG A 51 5.58 6.51 -0.21
C ARG A 51 5.46 6.32 1.31
N ILE A 52 5.83 5.15 1.80
CA ILE A 52 5.70 4.76 3.21
C ILE A 52 7.08 4.36 3.74
N PRO A 53 7.55 4.93 4.87
CA PRO A 53 8.70 4.38 5.57
C PRO A 53 8.44 2.92 5.97
N ARG A 54 9.36 2.03 5.65
CA ARG A 54 9.20 0.58 5.87
C ARG A 54 8.87 0.25 7.32
N ASP A 55 9.59 0.88 8.25
CA ASP A 55 9.42 0.63 9.69
C ASP A 55 8.03 1.04 10.17
N LEU A 56 7.48 2.14 9.62
CA LEU A 56 6.11 2.56 9.93
C LEU A 56 5.08 1.50 9.52
N LEU A 57 5.25 0.87 8.36
CA LEU A 57 4.34 -0.19 7.92
C LEU A 57 4.45 -1.44 8.80
N VAL A 58 5.67 -1.80 9.20
CA VAL A 58 5.94 -2.95 10.09
C VAL A 58 5.34 -2.72 11.47
N ASP A 59 5.54 -1.54 12.04
CA ASP A 59 4.99 -1.15 13.35
C ASP A 59 3.46 -1.16 13.31
N ALA A 60 2.87 -0.57 12.27
CA ALA A 60 1.42 -0.57 12.08
C ALA A 60 0.87 -2.00 11.97
N ALA A 61 1.48 -2.86 11.15
CA ALA A 61 1.06 -4.26 11.00
C ALA A 61 1.17 -5.03 12.33
N SER A 62 2.23 -4.78 13.11
CA SER A 62 2.44 -5.41 14.41
C SER A 62 1.45 -4.96 15.48
N SER A 63 0.88 -3.76 15.32
CA SER A 63 -0.12 -3.19 16.22
C SER A 63 -1.56 -3.68 15.96
N LEU A 64 -1.80 -4.38 14.85
CA LEU A 64 -3.14 -4.84 14.50
C LEU A 64 -3.63 -5.90 15.49
N PRO A 65 -4.89 -5.83 15.96
CA PRO A 65 -5.46 -6.88 16.78
C PRO A 65 -5.47 -8.19 15.98
N GLN A 66 -5.01 -9.28 16.60
CA GLN A 66 -5.03 -10.57 15.93
C GLN A 66 -6.48 -10.98 15.65
N SER A 67 -6.78 -11.26 14.39
CA SER A 67 -8.11 -11.77 14.03
C SER A 67 -8.32 -13.14 14.69
N PRO A 68 -9.50 -13.41 15.29
CA PRO A 68 -9.79 -14.73 15.82
C PRO A 68 -9.69 -15.76 14.69
N LYS A 69 -9.04 -16.87 15.01
CA LYS A 69 -8.78 -17.99 14.10
C LYS A 69 -10.07 -18.76 13.76
#